data_AF-A0A7X6AUB7-F1
#
_entry.id   AF-A0A7X6AUB7-F1
#
_cell.length_a   1.000
_cell.length_b   1.000
_cell.length_c   1.000
_cell.angle_alpha   90.00
_cell.angle_beta   90.00
_cell.angle_gamma   90.00
#
_symmetry.space_group_name_H-M   'P 1'
#
loop_
_entity.id
_entity.type
_entity.pdbx_description
1 polymer ?
#
loop_
_entity_poly.entity_id
_entity_poly.type
_entity_poly.pdbx_seq_one_letter_code
_entity_poly.pdbx_strand_id
1 'polypeptide(L)'
;DFFRYDLKARENIAVGWIEGLDDEPRIVDSAEKSLASEVVAGLDARYDQMLGRRFEGGANLSGGEWQKIALARAYMRDAQLLVLDEPTAALDA
;
A
#
# COMPACT_ATOMS: atom_id res chain seq x y z
N ASP A 1 -9.37 2.83 -10.87
CA ASP A 1 -9.45 1.53 -10.13
C ASP A 1 -8.02 1.02 -9.86
N PHE A 2 -7.77 0.39 -8.71
CA PHE A 2 -6.43 -0.11 -8.33
C PHE A 2 -6.45 -1.62 -8.06
N PHE A 3 -5.35 -2.30 -8.34
CA PHE A 3 -5.25 -3.74 -8.06
C PHE A 3 -5.03 -4.00 -6.56
N ARG A 4 -5.75 -5.00 -6.04
CA ARG A 4 -5.58 -5.53 -4.68
C ARG A 4 -4.78 -6.82 -4.80
N TYR A 5 -3.58 -6.85 -4.24
CA TYR A 5 -2.73 -8.03 -4.26
C TYR A 5 -2.79 -8.70 -2.90
N ASP A 6 -3.07 -10.01 -2.89
CA ASP A 6 -2.99 -10.80 -1.67
C ASP A 6 -1.51 -11.11 -1.38
N LEU A 7 -0.82 -10.12 -0.80
CA LEU A 7 0.59 -10.11 -0.43
C LEU A 7 0.75 -9.44 0.93
N LYS A 8 1.94 -9.48 1.54
CA LYS A 8 2.22 -8.68 2.73
C LYS A 8 2.07 -7.19 2.45
N ALA A 9 1.81 -6.39 3.49
CA ALA A 9 1.72 -4.93 3.35
C ALA A 9 2.99 -4.31 2.75
N ARG A 10 4.18 -4.75 3.19
CA ARG A 10 5.48 -4.31 2.61
C ARG A 10 5.60 -4.63 1.12
N GLU A 11 5.22 -5.84 0.74
CA GLU A 11 5.31 -6.33 -0.65
C GLU A 11 4.33 -5.56 -1.53
N ASN A 12 3.13 -5.31 -1.01
CA ASN A 12 2.12 -4.49 -1.68
C ASN A 12 2.64 -3.09 -2.01
N ILE A 13 3.40 -2.44 -1.12
CA ILE A 13 4.00 -1.12 -1.36
C ILE A 13 5.16 -1.24 -2.36
N ALA A 14 6.03 -2.23 -2.16
CA ALA A 14 7.20 -2.48 -2.98
C ALA A 14 6.89 -2.83 -4.45
N VAL A 15 5.67 -3.28 -4.79
CA VAL A 15 5.25 -3.51 -6.19
C VAL A 15 5.52 -2.29 -7.09
N GLY A 16 5.53 -1.07 -6.55
CA GLY A 16 5.90 0.14 -7.30
C GLY A 16 7.32 0.12 -7.88
N TRP A 17 8.24 -0.54 -7.18
CA TRP A 17 9.63 -0.74 -7.57
C TRP A 17 10.20 -2.00 -6.89
N ILE A 18 10.10 -3.14 -7.60
CA ILE A 18 10.40 -4.47 -7.06
C ILE A 18 11.87 -4.60 -6.65
N GLU A 19 12.77 -3.90 -7.33
CA GLU A 19 14.19 -3.85 -6.99
C GLU A 19 14.45 -3.23 -5.59
N GLY A 20 13.48 -2.48 -5.05
CA GLY A 20 13.51 -1.92 -3.69
C GLY A 20 12.73 -2.73 -2.65
N LEU A 21 12.43 -4.01 -2.89
CA LEU A 21 11.66 -4.85 -1.96
C LEU A 21 12.27 -4.95 -0.56
N ASP A 22 13.60 -4.93 -0.48
CA ASP A 22 14.36 -5.00 0.77
C ASP A 22 14.79 -3.61 1.30
N ASP A 23 14.39 -2.53 0.63
CA ASP A 23 14.67 -1.13 1.03
C ASP A 23 13.59 -0.65 2.03
N GLU A 24 13.71 -1.13 3.27
CA GLU A 24 12.77 -0.80 4.35
C GLU A 24 12.60 0.71 4.59
N PRO A 25 13.67 1.54 4.63
CA PRO A 25 13.52 2.99 4.75
C PRO A 25 12.64 3.59 3.64
N ARG A 26 12.83 3.16 2.39
CA ARG A 26 12.03 3.65 1.26
C ARG A 26 10.58 3.17 1.32
N ILE A 27 10.33 1.94 1.76
CA ILE A 27 8.97 1.41 1.97
C ILE A 27 8.23 2.25 3.01
N VAL A 28 8.89 2.57 4.12
CA VAL A 28 8.31 3.40 5.20
C VAL A 28 8.03 4.82 4.70
N ASP A 29 8.99 5.48 4.05
CA ASP A 29 8.81 6.82 3.47
C ASP A 29 7.66 6.86 2.44
N SER A 30 7.56 5.84 1.60
CA SER A 30 6.46 5.72 0.62
C SER A 30 5.10 5.55 1.30
N ALA A 31 5.06 4.81 2.41
CA ALA A 31 3.85 4.62 3.19
C ALA A 31 3.43 5.90 3.93
N GLU A 32 4.38 6.69 4.43
CA GLU A 32 4.11 7.97 5.07
C GLU A 32 3.55 8.99 4.07
N LYS A 33 4.18 9.11 2.89
CA LYS A 33 3.72 10.02 1.82
C LYS A 33 2.29 9.73 1.35
N SER A 34 1.85 8.48 1.42
CA SER A 34 0.49 8.08 1.01
C SER A 34 -0.52 7.94 2.16
N LEU A 35 -0.12 8.20 3.40
CA LEU A 35 -0.87 7.88 4.62
C LEU A 35 -1.17 6.38 4.81
N ALA A 36 -0.54 5.49 4.04
CA ALA A 36 -0.60 4.05 4.25
C ALA A 36 0.06 3.65 5.57
N SER A 37 0.98 4.45 6.11
CA SER A 37 1.62 4.20 7.41
C SER A 37 0.59 4.09 8.55
N GLU A 38 -0.49 4.88 8.52
CA GLU A 38 -1.59 4.80 9.49
C GLU A 38 -2.35 3.47 9.38
N VAL A 39 -2.62 3.03 8.13
CA VAL A 39 -3.28 1.75 7.86
C VAL A 39 -2.42 0.62 8.39
N VAL A 40 -1.12 0.62 8.05
CA VAL A 40 -0.16 -0.39 8.49
C VAL A 40 0.00 -0.39 10.01
N ALA A 41 0.00 0.77 10.66
CA ALA A 41 0.06 0.87 12.12
C ALA A 41 -1.17 0.26 12.83
N GLY A 42 -2.31 0.18 12.15
CA GLY A 42 -3.51 -0.51 12.63
C GLY A 42 -3.48 -2.04 12.50
N LEU A 43 -2.53 -2.61 11.75
CA LEU A 43 -2.47 -4.05 11.48
C LEU A 43 -1.65 -4.80 12.54
N ASP A 44 -2.11 -5.96 12.99
CA ASP A 44 -1.43 -6.76 14.03
C ASP A 44 0.04 -7.05 13.70
N ALA A 45 0.31 -7.53 12.48
CA ALA A 45 1.68 -7.82 12.01
C ALA A 45 2.34 -6.65 11.23
N ARG A 46 1.76 -5.44 11.28
CA ARG A 46 2.31 -4.23 10.64
C ARG A 46 2.68 -4.49 9.18
N TYR A 47 3.91 -4.16 8.77
CA TYR A 47 4.41 -4.34 7.41
C TYR A 47 4.46 -5.80 6.95
N ASP A 48 4.52 -6.76 7.87
CA ASP A 48 4.48 -8.20 7.58
C ASP A 48 3.08 -8.79 7.51
N GLN A 49 2.05 -7.98 7.80
CA GLN A 49 0.66 -8.42 7.72
C GLN A 49 0.32 -8.83 6.29
N MET A 50 -0.11 -10.09 6.13
CA MET A 50 -0.74 -10.54 4.89
C MET A 50 -2.03 -9.77 4.66
N LEU A 51 -2.20 -9.17 3.49
CA LEU A 51 -3.42 -8.48 3.09
C LEU A 51 -4.29 -9.41 2.24
N GLY A 52 -5.61 -9.27 2.36
CA GLY A 52 -6.58 -10.07 1.61
C GLY A 52 -7.26 -11.16 2.44
N ARG A 53 -8.47 -11.55 2.01
CA ARG A 53 -9.35 -12.46 2.77
C ARG A 53 -9.08 -13.95 2.52
N ARG A 54 -8.19 -14.27 1.58
CA ARG A 54 -7.95 -15.65 1.13
C ARG A 54 -7.05 -16.45 2.06
N PHE A 55 -6.33 -15.78 2.96
CA PHE A 55 -5.35 -16.38 3.84
C PHE A 55 -5.82 -16.30 5.30
N GLU A 56 -5.61 -17.38 6.05
CA GLU A 56 -5.85 -17.39 7.49
C GLU A 56 -4.93 -16.35 8.17
N GLY A 57 -5.52 -15.48 9.00
CA GLY A 57 -4.81 -14.34 9.59
C GLY A 57 -4.55 -13.17 8.63
N GLY A 58 -5.10 -13.18 7.41
CA GLY A 58 -5.02 -12.06 6.46
C GLY A 58 -5.93 -10.89 6.86
N ALA A 59 -5.42 -9.66 6.75
CA ALA A 59 -6.17 -8.45 7.05
C ALA A 59 -6.98 -7.99 5.85
N ASN A 60 -8.25 -7.69 6.08
CA ASN A 60 -9.10 -7.08 5.07
C ASN A 60 -9.13 -5.57 5.24
N LEU A 61 -8.73 -4.84 4.19
CA LEU A 61 -8.80 -3.38 4.14
C LEU A 61 -10.11 -2.90 3.49
N SER A 62 -10.56 -1.72 3.89
CA SER A 62 -11.58 -0.93 3.22
C SER A 62 -11.10 -0.42 1.85
N GLY A 63 -12.01 0.16 1.07
CA GLY A 63 -11.68 0.77 -0.23
C GLY A 63 -10.66 1.90 -0.11
N GLY A 64 -10.90 2.86 0.81
CA GLY A 64 -10.00 3.99 1.04
C GLY A 64 -8.63 3.57 1.58
N GLU A 65 -8.57 2.56 2.46
CA GLU A 65 -7.29 2.03 2.93
C GLU A 65 -6.49 1.38 1.80
N TRP A 66 -7.15 0.61 0.93
CA TRP A 66 -6.48 0.08 -0.25
C TRP A 66 -6.02 1.18 -1.22
N GLN A 67 -6.76 2.29 -1.32
CA GLN A 67 -6.35 3.44 -2.12
C GLN A 67 -5.05 4.06 -1.58
N LYS A 68 -4.91 4.20 -0.25
CA LYS A 68 -3.67 4.64 0.40
C LYS A 68 -2.49 3.69 0.11
N ILE A 69 -2.72 2.36 0.17
CA ILE A 69 -1.70 1.35 -0.21
C ILE A 69 -1.32 1.49 -1.69
N ALA A 70 -2.29 1.68 -2.58
CA ALA A 70 -2.03 1.85 -4.02
C ALA A 70 -1.22 3.12 -4.31
N LEU A 71 -1.50 4.21 -3.60
CA LEU A 71 -0.73 5.45 -3.69
C LEU A 71 0.70 5.28 -3.15
N ALA A 72 0.91 4.45 -2.11
CA ALA A 72 2.25 4.12 -1.64
C ALA A 72 3.11 3.48 -2.74
N ARG A 73 2.51 2.63 -3.59
CA ARG A 73 3.20 2.04 -4.75
C ARG A 73 3.68 3.10 -5.74
N ALA A 74 2.87 4.12 -5.96
CA ALA A 74 3.24 5.23 -6.82
C ALA A 74 4.47 5.99 -6.26
N TYR A 75 4.48 6.28 -4.96
CA TYR A 75 5.63 6.92 -4.32
C TYR A 75 6.88 6.04 -4.29
N MET A 76 6.71 4.72 -4.16
CA MET A 76 7.83 3.77 -4.18
C MET A 76 8.65 3.88 -5.47
N ARG A 77 8.01 4.22 -6.61
CA ARG A 77 8.69 4.34 -7.91
C ARG A 77 9.54 5.61 -8.07
N ASP A 78 9.43 6.58 -7.15
CA ASP A 78 10.09 7.89 -7.21
C ASP A 78 10.07 8.51 -8.62
N ALA A 79 8.88 8.53 -9.24
CA ALA A 79 8.71 8.98 -10.61
C ALA A 79 8.69 10.51 -10.68
N GLN A 80 9.33 11.07 -11.71
CA GLN A 80 9.30 12.51 -11.97
C GLN A 80 7.91 13.04 -12.33
N LEU A 81 7.02 12.15 -12.81
CA LEU A 81 5.63 12.45 -13.15
C LEU A 81 4.75 11.29 -12.68
N LEU A 82 3.69 11.63 -11.93
CA LEU A 82 2.68 10.69 -11.50
C LEU A 82 1.34 11.06 -12.13
N VAL A 83 0.68 10.10 -12.77
CA VAL A 83 -0.67 10.25 -13.33
C VAL A 83 -1.62 9.46 -12.46
N LEU A 84 -2.62 10.15 -11.90
CA LEU A 84 -3.63 9.58 -11.04
C LEU A 84 -5.00 9.80 -11.67
N ASP A 85 -5.73 8.71 -11.88
CA ASP A 85 -7.10 8.76 -12.36
C ASP A 85 -8.06 8.59 -11.17
N GLU A 86 -8.76 9.67 -10.83
CA GLU A 86 -9.69 9.77 -9.69
C GLU A 86 -9.14 9.24 -8.33
N PRO A 87 -7.99 9.75 -7.83
CA PRO A 87 -7.33 9.25 -6.62
C PRO A 87 -8.09 9.50 -5.31
N THR A 88 -9.29 10.08 -5.36
CA THR A 88 -10.17 10.29 -4.19
C THR A 88 -11.48 9.52 -4.29
N ALA A 89 -11.69 8.72 -5.34
CA ALA A 89 -12.98 8.05 -5.58
C ALA A 89 -13.45 7.13 -4.44
N ALA A 90 -12.56 6.60 -3.60
CA ALA A 90 -12.93 5.74 -2.47
C ALA A 90 -13.06 6.50 -1.13
N LEU A 91 -12.90 7.83 -1.11
CA LEU A 91 -13.11 8.68 0.07
C LEU A 91 -14.56 9.20 0.19
N ASP A 92 -15.32 9.18 -0.91
CA ASP A 92 -16.69 9.71 -0.97
C ASP A 92 -17.80 8.63 -0.75
N ALA A 93 -17.49 7.52 -0.09
CA ALA A 93 -18.41 6.38 0.10
C ALA A 93 -18.79 6.13 1.57
#